data_AF-A0A9P8ZBC8-F1
#
_entry.id   AF-A0A9P8ZBC8-F1
#
_cell.length_a   1.000
_cell.length_b   1.000
_cell.length_c   1.000
_cell.angle_alpha   90.00
_cell.angle_beta   90.00
_cell.angle_gamma   90.00
#
_symmetry.space_group_name_H-M   'P 1'
#
loop_
_entity.id
_entity.type
_entity.pdbx_description
1 polymer ?
#
loop_
_entity_poly.entity_id
_entity_poly.type
_entity_poly.pdbx_seq_one_letter_code
_entity_poly.pdbx_strand_id
1 'polypeptide(L)'
;MRKAVVMVAVCCASLSCAGNRLQNGGSGCGGASSLLPLSSSFSFAHFSRLSTSTMPVALLPLLFGATLVAAQQTERKITFKNSCPKDVWIVGTSGATGNCADGCQTGSSCNTANNLCFFDVPGPSLGNHRVPVGQENTFTFPAWENESGIAWSGNFNACMQGTLCGANGKVADEGTCDSQGCASFHVGTMIEITMAKKNVDFYDVSNIGGIAVPMSFEPEVPNARAEDPYWCANLGGVTPKTGLGPNPWQFQVPDPKYNWVVANKDAPSCGSDADCNGSTCGLSLDQDDQVTFRLQCGQLAGYWTQNAICAANPNTDVMPCHDTFQNGQFNADIYRFQGCTGDVVSGSCYSQGAVGQCCGCADWQDVFGEATVPALTKRCESTNPLWTEKIQPTLEWLKKGAPNVYTYPYDDVSSTSTCDNMNGEWNTQNYIVELCPGGVYWGTTPSPAPAPADPTPEPAPSSDPVPEPAPTSDPAPPVDPAPVPSPSPNQCSNPSKRSARKAKRAVANKKKRAEALAHHQAQRHVGQHI
;
A
#
# COMPACT_ATOMS: atom_id res chain seq x y z
N MET A 1 -37.85 -6.03 3.02
CA MET A 1 -36.46 -5.69 3.40
C MET A 1 -35.56 -6.83 2.92
N ARG A 2 -34.89 -6.65 1.77
CA ARG A 2 -33.93 -7.65 1.23
C ARG A 2 -32.55 -7.27 1.77
N LYS A 3 -31.91 -8.16 2.53
CA LYS A 3 -30.52 -7.99 2.99
C LYS A 3 -29.59 -8.35 1.84
N ALA A 4 -28.73 -7.42 1.44
CA ALA A 4 -27.64 -7.66 0.51
C ALA A 4 -26.48 -8.32 1.28
N VAL A 5 -26.01 -9.46 0.79
CA VAL A 5 -24.74 -10.05 1.20
C VAL A 5 -23.68 -9.45 0.28
N VAL A 6 -22.79 -8.64 0.83
CA VAL A 6 -21.66 -8.05 0.09
C VAL A 6 -20.54 -9.09 0.08
N MET A 7 -20.28 -9.68 -1.08
CA MET A 7 -19.07 -10.43 -1.36
C MET A 7 -17.97 -9.42 -1.70
N VAL A 8 -16.96 -9.30 -0.85
CA VAL A 8 -15.76 -8.49 -1.12
C VAL A 8 -14.81 -9.37 -1.94
N ALA A 9 -14.69 -9.07 -3.24
CA ALA A 9 -13.61 -9.60 -4.06
C ALA A 9 -12.36 -8.76 -3.78
N VAL A 10 -11.33 -9.39 -3.23
CA VAL A 10 -9.98 -8.80 -3.13
C VAL A 10 -9.43 -8.74 -4.56
N CYS A 11 -9.56 -7.60 -5.21
CA CYS A 11 -8.84 -7.30 -6.45
C CYS A 11 -7.40 -6.94 -6.07
N CYS A 12 -6.45 -7.87 -6.27
CA CYS A 12 -5.04 -7.51 -6.33
C CYS A 12 -4.85 -6.54 -7.50
N ALA A 13 -4.76 -5.24 -7.22
CA ALA A 13 -4.63 -4.18 -8.21
C ALA A 13 -3.18 -3.96 -8.70
N SER A 14 -2.24 -4.85 -8.36
CA SER A 14 -0.81 -4.69 -8.71
C SER A 14 -0.44 -5.17 -10.12
N LEU A 15 -1.39 -5.52 -10.97
CA LEU A 15 -1.15 -5.75 -12.39
C LEU A 15 -1.67 -4.56 -13.21
N SER A 16 -0.73 -3.67 -13.57
CA SER A 16 -0.91 -2.77 -14.70
C SER A 16 -1.35 -3.60 -15.90
N CYS A 17 -2.63 -3.52 -16.28
CA CYS A 17 -3.18 -4.13 -17.48
C CYS A 17 -2.67 -3.37 -18.72
N ALA A 18 -1.37 -3.46 -18.98
CA ALA A 18 -0.75 -2.97 -20.19
C ALA A 18 -0.56 -4.15 -21.16
N GLY A 19 -1.57 -4.39 -21.98
CA GLY A 19 -1.44 -5.13 -23.23
C GLY A 19 -1.79 -6.61 -23.16
N ASN A 20 -3.08 -6.94 -23.19
CA ASN A 20 -3.52 -8.09 -23.97
C ASN A 20 -4.86 -7.78 -24.64
N ARG A 21 -4.85 -7.90 -25.96
CA ARG A 21 -6.00 -7.68 -26.84
C ARG A 21 -6.96 -8.86 -26.65
N LEU A 22 -8.01 -8.66 -25.84
CA LEU A 22 -9.12 -9.61 -25.75
C LEU A 22 -9.77 -9.74 -27.14
N GLN A 23 -9.61 -10.90 -27.76
CA GLN A 23 -10.47 -11.29 -28.87
C GLN A 23 -11.84 -11.66 -28.30
N ASN A 24 -12.87 -11.04 -28.86
CA ASN A 24 -14.27 -11.34 -28.58
C ASN A 24 -14.56 -12.83 -28.82
N GLY A 25 -14.91 -13.54 -27.76
CA GLY A 25 -15.48 -14.89 -27.82
C GLY A 25 -16.30 -15.12 -26.55
N GLY A 26 -17.61 -14.93 -26.65
CA GLY A 26 -18.53 -15.05 -25.52
C GLY A 26 -18.64 -16.49 -25.02
N SER A 27 -18.67 -16.65 -23.70
CA SER A 27 -19.33 -17.74 -23.00
C SER A 27 -19.51 -17.32 -21.54
N GLY A 28 -20.77 -17.20 -21.10
CA GLY A 28 -21.12 -16.74 -19.76
C GLY A 28 -20.86 -17.80 -18.70
N CYS A 29 -20.31 -17.38 -17.56
CA CYS A 29 -20.24 -18.19 -16.35
C CYS A 29 -21.60 -18.16 -15.64
N GLY A 30 -22.40 -19.22 -15.83
CA GLY A 30 -23.57 -19.51 -15.01
C GLY A 30 -23.17 -20.33 -13.78
N GLY A 31 -23.17 -19.71 -12.60
CA GLY A 31 -23.02 -20.40 -11.31
C GLY A 31 -24.38 -20.76 -10.73
N ALA A 32 -24.67 -22.06 -10.59
CA ALA A 32 -25.87 -22.58 -9.96
C ALA A 32 -25.81 -22.41 -8.42
N SER A 33 -26.78 -21.70 -7.85
CA SER A 33 -26.97 -21.61 -6.39
C SER A 33 -27.90 -22.73 -5.92
N SER A 34 -27.42 -23.56 -4.99
CA SER A 34 -28.25 -24.49 -4.22
C SER A 34 -28.59 -23.85 -2.87
N LEU A 35 -29.87 -23.53 -2.66
CA LEU A 35 -30.41 -22.99 -1.41
C LEU A 35 -30.93 -24.15 -0.55
N LEU A 36 -30.48 -24.24 0.70
CA LEU A 36 -31.16 -24.99 1.76
C LEU A 36 -31.43 -24.03 2.94
N PRO A 37 -32.68 -23.94 3.43
CA PRO A 37 -33.00 -23.09 4.58
C PRO A 37 -32.87 -23.88 5.89
N LEU A 38 -32.09 -23.35 6.83
CA LEU A 38 -32.20 -23.69 8.25
C LEU A 38 -32.95 -22.56 8.95
N SER A 39 -34.20 -22.83 9.32
CA SER A 39 -35.04 -21.94 10.12
C SER A 39 -34.88 -22.26 11.61
N SER A 40 -34.42 -21.30 12.40
CA SER A 40 -34.53 -21.33 13.85
C SER A 40 -35.48 -20.22 14.31
N SER A 41 -36.66 -20.64 14.78
CA SER A 41 -37.71 -19.79 15.32
C SER A 41 -37.37 -19.34 16.75
N PHE A 42 -37.39 -18.04 17.03
CA PHE A 42 -37.43 -17.49 18.38
C PHE A 42 -38.87 -17.06 18.71
N SER A 43 -39.44 -17.65 19.76
CA SER A 43 -40.76 -17.32 20.30
C SER A 43 -40.69 -16.04 21.13
N PHE A 44 -41.55 -15.07 20.82
CA PHE A 44 -41.83 -13.93 21.69
C PHE A 44 -42.85 -14.33 22.75
N ALA A 45 -42.49 -14.19 24.03
CA ALA A 45 -43.41 -14.29 25.14
C ALA A 45 -44.21 -12.98 25.31
N HIS A 46 -45.53 -13.11 25.27
CA HIS A 46 -46.49 -12.11 25.73
C HIS A 46 -46.35 -11.88 27.24
N PHE A 47 -46.34 -10.63 27.69
CA PHE A 47 -46.70 -10.27 29.05
C PHE A 47 -47.72 -9.14 29.09
N SER A 48 -48.65 -9.31 30.02
CA SER A 48 -49.96 -8.67 30.12
C SER A 48 -49.95 -7.26 30.71
N ARG A 49 -51.05 -6.58 30.39
CA ARG A 49 -51.54 -5.29 30.91
C ARG A 49 -51.39 -5.09 32.42
N LEU A 50 -51.07 -3.86 32.83
CA LEU A 50 -51.52 -3.32 34.12
C LEU A 50 -52.00 -1.86 34.02
N SER A 51 -52.92 -1.60 34.94
CA SER A 51 -53.90 -0.54 35.12
C SER A 51 -53.37 0.91 35.14
N THR A 52 -54.22 1.79 34.63
CA THR A 52 -54.19 3.25 34.69
C THR A 52 -54.37 3.81 36.10
N SER A 53 -53.58 4.84 36.44
CA SER A 53 -53.83 5.79 37.53
C SER A 53 -53.46 7.19 37.03
N THR A 54 -54.46 8.06 36.94
CA THR A 54 -54.36 9.44 36.45
C THR A 54 -54.13 10.42 37.60
N MET A 55 -53.08 11.23 37.50
CA MET A 55 -52.88 12.47 38.26
C MET A 55 -52.56 13.61 37.27
N PRO A 56 -53.21 14.79 37.36
CA PRO A 56 -52.94 15.89 36.46
C PRO A 56 -51.73 16.69 36.96
N VAL A 57 -50.56 16.46 36.36
CA VAL A 57 -49.40 17.34 36.50
C VAL A 57 -49.39 18.26 35.28
N ALA A 58 -49.53 19.56 35.51
CA ALA A 58 -49.36 20.58 34.47
C ALA A 58 -47.88 20.63 34.05
N LEU A 59 -47.52 19.85 33.03
CA LEU A 59 -46.23 19.96 32.34
C LEU A 59 -46.31 21.13 31.34
N LEU A 60 -45.52 22.18 31.59
CA LEU A 60 -45.11 23.11 30.55
C LEU A 60 -44.34 22.31 29.47
N PRO A 61 -44.75 22.32 28.20
CA PRO A 61 -43.95 21.72 27.13
C PRO A 61 -42.78 22.67 26.84
N LEU A 62 -41.67 22.48 27.55
CA LEU A 62 -40.37 22.92 27.06
C LEU A 62 -40.04 22.08 25.83
N LEU A 63 -40.50 22.56 24.66
CA LEU A 63 -40.05 22.11 23.34
C LEU A 63 -38.57 22.48 23.21
N PHE A 64 -37.70 21.70 23.84
CA PHE A 64 -36.30 21.60 23.39
C PHE A 64 -36.36 20.95 22.02
N GLY A 65 -36.43 21.77 20.97
CA GLY A 65 -36.17 21.36 19.61
C GLY A 65 -34.72 20.93 19.48
N ALA A 66 -34.41 19.73 19.96
CA ALA A 66 -33.17 19.05 19.63
C ALA A 66 -33.22 18.82 18.12
N THR A 67 -32.61 19.71 17.35
CA THR A 67 -32.28 19.46 15.96
C THR A 67 -31.37 18.23 15.95
N LEU A 68 -31.97 17.08 15.65
CA LEU A 68 -31.27 15.86 15.29
C LEU A 68 -30.51 16.18 14.00
N VAL A 69 -29.27 16.67 14.15
CA VAL A 69 -28.33 16.68 13.02
C VAL A 69 -28.01 15.22 12.77
N ALA A 70 -28.58 14.67 11.70
CA ALA A 70 -28.24 13.32 11.27
C ALA A 70 -26.72 13.27 11.07
N ALA A 71 -26.07 12.29 11.70
CA ALA A 71 -24.64 12.07 11.48
C ALA A 71 -24.42 11.88 9.97
N GLN A 72 -23.57 12.70 9.38
CA GLN A 72 -23.16 12.60 7.98
C GLN A 72 -21.77 11.95 7.92
N GLN A 73 -21.48 11.28 6.80
CA GLN A 73 -20.12 10.85 6.51
C GLN A 73 -19.18 12.07 6.58
N THR A 74 -18.09 11.93 7.33
CA THR A 74 -17.04 12.95 7.40
C THR A 74 -15.92 12.64 6.43
N GLU A 75 -15.07 13.62 6.15
CA GLU A 75 -13.78 13.35 5.52
C GLU A 75 -12.97 12.36 6.37
N ARG A 76 -12.12 11.58 5.69
CA ARG A 76 -11.21 10.61 6.32
C ARG A 76 -9.79 10.86 5.86
N LYS A 77 -8.80 10.49 6.68
CA LYS A 77 -7.40 10.83 6.44
C LYS A 77 -6.50 9.60 6.46
N ILE A 78 -5.48 9.64 5.61
CA ILE A 78 -4.27 8.82 5.75
C ILE A 78 -3.09 9.79 5.91
N THR A 79 -2.43 9.73 7.06
CA THR A 79 -1.26 10.55 7.37
C THR A 79 0.00 9.71 7.23
N PHE A 80 0.93 10.15 6.38
CA PHE A 80 2.22 9.53 6.17
C PHE A 80 3.26 10.24 7.03
N LYS A 81 3.88 9.51 7.95
CA LYS A 81 4.97 9.98 8.81
C LYS A 81 6.30 9.42 8.32
N ASN A 82 7.28 10.29 8.07
CA ASN A 82 8.59 9.86 7.61
C ASN A 82 9.59 9.68 8.76
N SER A 83 9.83 8.42 9.13
CA SER A 83 10.87 8.01 10.08
C SER A 83 12.13 7.50 9.38
N CYS A 84 12.19 7.56 8.04
CA CYS A 84 13.37 7.23 7.26
C CYS A 84 14.48 8.29 7.44
N PRO A 85 15.75 7.95 7.19
CA PRO A 85 16.87 8.91 7.26
C PRO A 85 16.94 9.86 6.06
N LYS A 86 16.01 9.73 5.11
CA LYS A 86 15.96 10.48 3.86
C LYS A 86 14.52 10.84 3.53
N ASP A 87 14.36 11.82 2.65
CA ASP A 87 13.05 12.17 2.16
C ASP A 87 12.42 11.03 1.36
N VAL A 88 11.10 10.92 1.48
CA VAL A 88 10.31 9.89 0.83
C VAL A 88 9.23 10.57 -0.01
N TRP A 89 8.88 9.99 -1.15
CA TRP A 89 7.75 10.43 -1.96
C TRP A 89 6.67 9.36 -1.98
N ILE A 90 5.41 9.77 -1.94
CA ILE A 90 4.25 8.88 -1.87
C ILE A 90 3.47 8.97 -3.17
N VAL A 91 3.07 7.82 -3.73
CA VAL A 91 2.16 7.75 -4.87
C VAL A 91 0.96 6.89 -4.50
N GLY A 92 -0.24 7.38 -4.79
CA GLY A 92 -1.47 6.60 -4.63
C GLY A 92 -1.96 6.08 -5.98
N THR A 93 -2.48 4.86 -5.97
CA THR A 93 -3.31 4.32 -7.06
C THR A 93 -4.65 3.87 -6.51
N SER A 94 -5.65 3.72 -7.36
CA SER A 94 -7.02 3.44 -6.95
C SER A 94 -7.63 2.26 -7.67
N GLY A 95 -8.66 1.68 -7.05
CA GLY A 95 -9.47 0.62 -7.63
C GLY A 95 -10.49 1.14 -8.64
N ALA A 96 -10.91 0.25 -9.54
CA ALA A 96 -11.97 0.54 -10.51
C ALA A 96 -13.35 0.58 -9.83
N THR A 97 -14.21 1.50 -10.29
CA THR A 97 -15.56 1.74 -9.74
C THR A 97 -16.68 1.38 -10.70
N GLY A 98 -16.37 1.16 -11.98
CA GLY A 98 -17.35 0.89 -13.03
C GLY A 98 -16.79 1.17 -14.42
N ASN A 99 -17.66 1.22 -15.43
CA ASN A 99 -17.27 1.55 -16.80
C ASN A 99 -17.50 3.03 -17.08
N CYS A 100 -16.65 3.62 -17.92
CA CYS A 100 -16.82 5.01 -18.35
C CYS A 100 -18.14 5.25 -19.09
N ALA A 101 -18.64 4.25 -19.83
CA ALA A 101 -19.85 4.35 -20.63
C ALA A 101 -21.12 4.54 -19.77
N ASP A 102 -21.10 4.06 -18.53
CA ASP A 102 -22.21 4.18 -17.58
C ASP A 102 -22.18 5.51 -16.80
N GLY A 103 -21.12 6.30 -17.00
CA GLY A 103 -20.81 7.48 -16.20
C GLY A 103 -20.04 7.11 -14.94
N CYS A 104 -18.99 7.87 -14.62
CA CYS A 104 -18.25 7.67 -13.39
C CYS A 104 -19.00 8.27 -12.20
N GLN A 105 -19.03 7.52 -11.09
CA GLN A 105 -19.62 8.00 -9.85
C GLN A 105 -18.84 9.20 -9.27
N THR A 106 -19.48 9.97 -8.38
CA THR A 106 -18.82 11.05 -7.64
C THR A 106 -17.55 10.56 -6.92
N GLY A 107 -16.45 11.29 -7.08
CA GLY A 107 -15.14 10.90 -6.54
C GLY A 107 -14.43 9.84 -7.37
N SER A 108 -14.76 9.72 -8.67
CA SER A 108 -14.06 8.86 -9.61
C SER A 108 -13.96 9.48 -10.99
N SER A 109 -12.90 9.13 -11.72
CA SER A 109 -12.58 9.63 -13.05
C SER A 109 -12.45 8.51 -14.08
N CYS A 110 -12.87 8.78 -15.31
CA CYS A 110 -12.73 7.83 -16.42
C CYS A 110 -11.28 7.75 -16.89
N ASN A 111 -10.71 6.55 -16.88
CA ASN A 111 -9.50 6.23 -17.63
C ASN A 111 -9.90 5.78 -19.05
N THR A 112 -9.73 6.68 -20.01
CA THR A 112 -10.11 6.43 -21.41
C THR A 112 -9.23 5.39 -22.11
N ALA A 113 -8.07 5.03 -21.54
CA ALA A 113 -7.21 4.01 -22.12
C ALA A 113 -7.78 2.59 -21.98
N ASN A 114 -8.50 2.33 -20.88
CA ASN A 114 -9.11 1.02 -20.59
C ASN A 114 -10.64 1.08 -20.44
N ASN A 115 -11.25 2.26 -20.57
CA ASN A 115 -12.70 2.50 -20.44
C ASN A 115 -13.28 2.16 -19.05
N LEU A 116 -12.46 2.22 -18.00
CA LEU A 116 -12.89 2.00 -16.62
C LEU A 116 -12.84 3.32 -15.82
N CYS A 117 -13.79 3.49 -14.90
CA CYS A 117 -13.76 4.54 -13.90
C CYS A 117 -12.89 4.08 -12.72
N PHE A 118 -12.10 4.99 -12.14
CA PHE A 118 -11.25 4.73 -10.98
C PHE A 118 -11.51 5.78 -9.92
N PHE A 119 -11.47 5.41 -8.63
CA PHE A 119 -11.58 6.41 -7.57
C PHE A 119 -10.52 7.50 -7.75
N ASP A 120 -10.88 8.74 -7.48
CA ASP A 120 -9.92 9.83 -7.49
C ASP A 120 -8.97 9.66 -6.28
N VAL A 121 -7.68 9.81 -6.52
CA VAL A 121 -6.68 9.88 -5.46
C VAL A 121 -6.54 11.36 -5.07
N PRO A 122 -6.86 11.75 -3.83
CA PRO A 122 -6.76 13.15 -3.41
C PRO A 122 -5.31 13.63 -3.45
N GLY A 123 -5.13 14.94 -3.55
CA GLY A 123 -3.81 15.55 -3.45
C GLY A 123 -3.29 15.55 -2.00
N PRO A 124 -1.97 15.49 -1.80
CA PRO A 124 -1.34 15.61 -0.49
C PRO A 124 -1.46 17.02 0.10
N SER A 125 -1.52 17.13 1.42
CA SER A 125 -1.71 18.39 2.16
C SER A 125 -0.57 19.40 1.98
N LEU A 126 0.66 18.94 1.71
CA LEU A 126 1.80 19.81 1.42
C LEU A 126 1.81 20.37 -0.02
N GLY A 127 0.84 19.98 -0.86
CA GLY A 127 0.77 20.37 -2.26
C GLY A 127 1.80 19.67 -3.16
N ASN A 128 2.59 18.74 -2.60
CA ASN A 128 3.51 17.86 -3.31
C ASN A 128 3.56 16.49 -2.62
N HIS A 129 4.11 15.50 -3.32
CA HIS A 129 4.15 14.10 -2.86
C HIS A 129 5.26 13.79 -1.84
N ARG A 130 6.11 14.77 -1.49
CA ARG A 130 7.25 14.59 -0.59
C ARG A 130 6.78 14.49 0.86
N VAL A 131 7.45 13.66 1.63
CA VAL A 131 7.38 13.60 3.08
C VAL A 131 8.81 13.80 3.57
N PRO A 132 9.19 15.03 3.96
CA PRO A 132 10.54 15.30 4.43
C PRO A 132 10.89 14.49 5.69
N VAL A 133 12.19 14.26 5.95
CA VAL A 133 12.65 13.56 7.16
C VAL A 133 12.02 14.16 8.43
N GLY A 134 11.41 13.31 9.25
CA GLY A 134 10.78 13.71 10.51
C GLY A 134 9.49 14.51 10.37
N GLN A 135 8.95 14.66 9.16
CA GLN A 135 7.70 15.37 8.87
C GLN A 135 6.57 14.41 8.52
N GLU A 136 5.37 14.99 8.37
CA GLU A 136 4.16 14.31 7.95
C GLU A 136 3.56 14.93 6.69
N ASN A 137 2.84 14.13 5.91
CA ASN A 137 2.02 14.59 4.80
C ASN A 137 0.71 13.79 4.78
N THR A 138 -0.42 14.45 4.57
CA THR A 138 -1.74 13.84 4.75
C THR A 138 -2.53 13.85 3.45
N PHE A 139 -3.17 12.73 3.15
CA PHE A 139 -4.16 12.59 2.09
C PHE A 139 -5.56 12.61 2.73
N THR A 140 -6.37 13.61 2.35
CA THR A 140 -7.74 13.77 2.87
C THR A 140 -8.73 13.31 1.81
N PHE A 141 -9.49 12.28 2.14
CA PHE A 141 -10.54 11.69 1.32
C PHE A 141 -11.87 12.36 1.64
N PRO A 142 -12.48 13.07 0.67
CA PRO A 142 -13.78 13.69 0.88
C PRO A 142 -14.87 12.64 1.16
N ALA A 143 -15.91 13.08 1.88
CA ALA A 143 -17.14 12.32 2.02
C ALA A 143 -17.92 12.35 0.70
N TRP A 144 -17.53 11.49 -0.25
CA TRP A 144 -18.19 11.41 -1.54
C TRP A 144 -19.60 10.85 -1.39
N GLU A 145 -20.62 11.61 -1.79
CA GLU A 145 -21.98 11.11 -1.96
C GLU A 145 -22.02 10.25 -3.24
N ASN A 146 -21.88 8.93 -3.05
CA ASN A 146 -21.83 7.91 -4.11
C ASN A 146 -22.61 6.66 -3.64
N GLU A 147 -23.01 5.81 -4.58
CA GLU A 147 -23.89 4.66 -4.30
C GLU A 147 -23.12 3.39 -3.92
N SER A 148 -21.78 3.37 -4.01
CA SER A 148 -20.97 2.15 -3.95
C SER A 148 -20.84 1.51 -2.56
N GLY A 149 -21.33 2.14 -1.50
CA GLY A 149 -21.07 1.71 -0.11
C GLY A 149 -19.61 1.81 0.33
N ILE A 150 -18.70 2.13 -0.60
CA ILE A 150 -17.26 2.31 -0.43
C ILE A 150 -16.95 3.82 -0.54
N ALA A 151 -16.21 4.33 0.44
CA ALA A 151 -15.74 5.70 0.44
C ALA A 151 -14.56 5.86 -0.51
N TRP A 152 -13.61 4.93 -0.45
CA TRP A 152 -12.44 4.86 -1.32
C TRP A 152 -11.84 3.45 -1.29
N SER A 153 -11.20 3.03 -2.36
CA SER A 153 -10.40 1.81 -2.40
C SER A 153 -9.19 2.00 -3.30
N GLY A 154 -8.02 1.57 -2.83
CA GLY A 154 -6.76 1.75 -3.54
C GLY A 154 -5.56 1.36 -2.70
N ASN A 155 -4.40 1.80 -3.15
CA ASN A 155 -3.14 1.56 -2.46
C ASN A 155 -2.21 2.76 -2.56
N PHE A 156 -1.19 2.77 -1.71
CA PHE A 156 -0.08 3.70 -1.79
C PHE A 156 1.25 2.95 -1.81
N ASN A 157 2.19 3.48 -2.57
CA ASN A 157 3.58 3.02 -2.63
C ASN A 157 4.50 4.22 -2.38
N ALA A 158 5.76 3.96 -2.07
CA ALA A 158 6.76 4.99 -1.83
C ALA A 158 8.13 4.63 -2.36
N CYS A 159 8.93 5.67 -2.57
CA CYS A 159 10.33 5.59 -2.94
C CYS A 159 11.10 6.63 -2.12
N MET A 160 12.35 6.31 -1.81
CA MET A 160 13.20 7.12 -0.95
C MET A 160 14.24 7.89 -1.77
N GLN A 161 14.71 9.01 -1.26
CA GLN A 161 15.76 9.81 -1.91
C GLN A 161 16.99 8.96 -2.26
N GLY A 162 17.46 9.11 -3.50
CA GLY A 162 18.56 8.32 -4.05
C GLY A 162 18.14 6.95 -4.59
N THR A 163 16.83 6.65 -4.63
CA THR A 163 16.26 5.51 -5.36
C THR A 163 15.61 5.94 -6.68
N LEU A 164 15.01 4.99 -7.41
CA LEU A 164 14.31 5.30 -8.67
C LEU A 164 13.01 6.04 -8.36
N CYS A 165 12.75 7.10 -9.13
CA CYS A 165 11.51 7.84 -9.03
C CYS A 165 11.08 8.27 -10.44
N GLY A 166 9.77 8.35 -10.68
CA GLY A 166 9.21 8.67 -11.99
C GLY A 166 8.99 7.47 -12.92
N ALA A 167 7.90 7.52 -13.70
CA ALA A 167 7.28 6.42 -14.45
C ALA A 167 8.15 5.70 -15.50
N ASN A 168 9.41 6.12 -15.67
CA ASN A 168 10.35 5.54 -16.63
C ASN A 168 11.56 4.88 -15.94
N GLY A 169 11.49 4.60 -14.63
CA GLY A 169 12.53 3.95 -13.83
C GLY A 169 13.93 4.56 -13.97
N LYS A 170 13.97 5.88 -14.15
CA LYS A 170 15.20 6.66 -14.02
C LYS A 170 15.37 7.07 -12.57
N VAL A 171 16.60 7.31 -12.12
CA VAL A 171 16.79 8.06 -10.88
C VAL A 171 16.19 9.43 -11.13
N ALA A 172 15.10 9.78 -10.42
CA ALA A 172 14.46 11.07 -10.66
C ALA A 172 15.34 12.21 -10.17
N ASP A 173 15.12 13.38 -10.78
CA ASP A 173 15.28 14.60 -10.02
C ASP A 173 14.13 14.74 -9.00
N GLU A 174 14.45 15.30 -7.83
CA GLU A 174 13.47 15.47 -6.74
C GLU A 174 12.24 16.27 -7.18
N GLY A 175 12.39 17.21 -8.12
CA GLY A 175 11.28 18.02 -8.63
C GLY A 175 10.23 17.20 -9.38
N THR A 176 10.64 16.17 -10.12
CA THR A 176 9.72 15.23 -10.75
C THR A 176 8.95 14.46 -9.68
N CYS A 177 9.65 13.96 -8.65
CA CYS A 177 9.01 13.26 -7.53
C CYS A 177 8.03 14.15 -6.76
N ASP A 178 8.39 15.42 -6.51
CA ASP A 178 7.52 16.38 -5.84
C ASP A 178 6.18 16.51 -6.59
N SER A 179 6.24 16.55 -7.93
CA SER A 179 5.07 16.77 -8.78
C SER A 179 4.23 15.53 -9.11
N GLN A 180 4.83 14.33 -9.14
CA GLN A 180 4.18 13.11 -9.63
C GLN A 180 4.14 11.98 -8.59
N GLY A 181 4.87 12.13 -7.48
CA GLY A 181 5.19 11.04 -6.59
C GLY A 181 6.16 10.05 -7.22
N CYS A 182 6.27 8.89 -6.58
CA CYS A 182 7.07 7.78 -7.10
C CYS A 182 6.40 7.14 -8.31
N ALA A 183 7.19 6.49 -9.16
CA ALA A 183 6.57 5.51 -10.03
C ALA A 183 6.05 4.35 -9.19
N SER A 184 4.93 3.76 -9.60
CA SER A 184 4.72 2.33 -9.38
C SER A 184 5.81 1.58 -10.15
N PHE A 185 6.99 1.52 -9.58
CA PHE A 185 8.04 0.63 -10.03
C PHE A 185 7.71 -0.76 -9.50
N HIS A 186 8.16 -1.80 -10.20
CA HIS A 186 7.93 -3.19 -9.83
C HIS A 186 8.51 -3.59 -8.46
N VAL A 187 9.21 -2.68 -7.77
CA VAL A 187 9.75 -2.83 -6.41
C VAL A 187 9.12 -1.80 -5.50
N GLY A 188 8.34 -2.23 -4.51
CA GLY A 188 7.87 -1.38 -3.44
C GLY A 188 6.88 -2.05 -2.50
N THR A 189 7.05 -1.78 -1.22
CA THR A 189 6.04 -2.10 -0.21
C THR A 189 4.84 -1.19 -0.47
N MET A 190 3.65 -1.78 -0.44
CA MET A 190 2.40 -1.06 -0.61
C MET A 190 1.59 -1.14 0.68
N ILE A 191 0.79 -0.11 0.91
CA ILE A 191 -0.34 -0.19 1.84
C ILE A 191 -1.62 -0.21 1.00
N GLU A 192 -2.50 -1.17 1.24
CA GLU A 192 -3.75 -1.33 0.51
C GLU A 192 -4.92 -1.12 1.47
N ILE A 193 -5.97 -0.43 1.03
CA ILE A 193 -7.15 -0.20 1.86
C ILE A 193 -8.41 -0.08 1.02
N THR A 194 -9.48 -0.66 1.56
CA THR A 194 -10.86 -0.39 1.17
C THR A 194 -11.59 0.25 2.34
N MET A 195 -11.88 1.53 2.20
CA MET A 195 -12.64 2.31 3.17
C MET A 195 -14.13 2.12 2.94
N ALA A 196 -14.82 1.41 3.82
CA ALA A 196 -16.27 1.33 3.79
C ALA A 196 -16.90 2.63 4.30
N LYS A 197 -18.05 3.01 3.73
CA LYS A 197 -18.81 4.19 4.20
C LYS A 197 -19.49 3.90 5.53
N LYS A 198 -20.18 2.77 5.55
CA LYS A 198 -20.92 2.20 6.68
C LYS A 198 -20.38 0.78 6.75
N ASN A 199 -19.95 0.33 7.93
CA ASN A 199 -19.21 -0.92 8.20
C ASN A 199 -17.68 -0.76 8.26
N VAL A 200 -17.03 -1.91 8.46
CA VAL A 200 -15.59 -2.09 8.64
C VAL A 200 -14.82 -1.83 7.37
N ASP A 201 -13.65 -1.22 7.55
CA ASP A 201 -12.64 -1.14 6.51
C ASP A 201 -11.82 -2.42 6.47
N PHE A 202 -11.18 -2.67 5.32
CA PHE A 202 -10.20 -3.73 5.12
C PHE A 202 -8.89 -3.08 4.70
N TYR A 203 -7.79 -3.46 5.33
CA TYR A 203 -6.49 -2.92 4.99
C TYR A 203 -5.36 -3.90 5.24
N ASP A 204 -4.26 -3.69 4.54
CA ASP A 204 -3.09 -4.53 4.60
C ASP A 204 -1.81 -3.78 4.19
N VAL A 205 -0.67 -4.44 4.44
CA VAL A 205 0.63 -4.07 3.91
C VAL A 205 1.09 -5.21 3.01
N SER A 206 1.70 -4.88 1.89
CA SER A 206 2.02 -5.84 0.84
C SER A 206 3.44 -5.65 0.30
N ASN A 207 4.25 -6.70 0.40
CA ASN A 207 5.58 -6.84 -0.20
C ASN A 207 5.56 -7.74 -1.44
N ILE A 208 4.37 -8.07 -1.98
CA ILE A 208 4.21 -8.91 -3.18
C ILE A 208 5.06 -8.36 -4.35
N GLY A 209 5.04 -7.03 -4.48
CA GLY A 209 5.82 -6.28 -5.46
C GLY A 209 7.20 -5.86 -4.95
N GLY A 210 7.83 -6.55 -4.00
CA GLY A 210 9.15 -6.15 -3.47
C GLY A 210 9.09 -5.14 -2.33
N ILE A 211 10.25 -4.62 -1.94
CA ILE A 211 10.43 -3.68 -0.84
C ILE A 211 11.30 -2.54 -1.33
N ALA A 212 10.78 -1.32 -1.25
CA ALA A 212 11.51 -0.08 -1.56
C ALA A 212 11.50 0.91 -0.39
N VAL A 213 10.48 0.88 0.47
CA VAL A 213 10.38 1.64 1.72
C VAL A 213 9.59 0.76 2.68
N PRO A 214 10.17 0.26 3.79
CA PRO A 214 9.40 -0.42 4.83
C PRO A 214 8.26 0.47 5.32
N MET A 215 7.07 -0.09 5.52
CA MET A 215 5.91 0.66 5.98
C MET A 215 5.20 -0.08 7.10
N SER A 216 4.73 0.68 8.09
CA SER A 216 3.64 0.20 8.95
C SER A 216 2.35 0.93 8.62
N PHE A 217 1.21 0.29 8.86
CA PHE A 217 -0.11 0.83 8.60
C PHE A 217 -1.03 0.55 9.78
N GLU A 218 -1.50 1.61 10.43
CA GLU A 218 -2.31 1.51 11.63
C GLU A 218 -3.50 2.47 11.66
N PRO A 219 -4.64 2.07 12.24
CA PRO A 219 -5.73 3.00 12.55
C PRO A 219 -5.37 3.91 13.72
N GLU A 220 -5.92 5.13 13.75
CA GLU A 220 -5.78 6.06 14.88
C GLU A 220 -6.47 5.58 16.17
N VAL A 221 -7.43 4.65 16.05
CA VAL A 221 -8.12 4.09 17.24
C VAL A 221 -7.38 2.85 17.73
N PRO A 222 -7.34 2.63 19.05
CA PRO A 222 -6.74 1.42 19.61
C PRO A 222 -7.59 0.19 19.24
N ASN A 223 -6.95 -0.99 19.26
CA ASN A 223 -7.68 -2.25 19.17
C ASN A 223 -8.59 -2.43 20.41
N ALA A 224 -9.90 -2.36 20.20
CA ALA A 224 -10.91 -2.57 21.24
C ALA A 224 -11.27 -4.06 21.48
N ARG A 225 -10.74 -4.98 20.68
CA ARG A 225 -11.00 -6.43 20.70
C ARG A 225 -9.69 -7.19 20.95
N ALA A 226 -9.30 -7.29 22.22
CA ALA A 226 -8.03 -7.91 22.60
C ALA A 226 -7.92 -9.39 22.18
N GLU A 227 -9.04 -10.08 22.00
CA GLU A 227 -9.14 -11.45 21.53
C GLU A 227 -8.90 -11.62 20.03
N ASP A 228 -9.01 -10.54 19.25
CA ASP A 228 -8.82 -10.53 17.80
C ASP A 228 -7.56 -9.72 17.45
N PRO A 229 -6.42 -10.38 17.19
CA PRO A 229 -5.18 -9.69 16.88
C PRO A 229 -5.22 -8.96 15.52
N TYR A 230 -6.26 -9.22 14.71
CA TYR A 230 -6.52 -8.65 13.38
C TYR A 230 -7.55 -7.52 13.39
N TRP A 231 -8.08 -7.16 14.55
CA TRP A 231 -8.93 -5.99 14.69
C TRP A 231 -8.10 -4.74 14.97
N CYS A 232 -8.22 -3.73 14.12
CA CYS A 232 -7.48 -2.47 14.18
C CYS A 232 -5.97 -2.66 14.45
N ALA A 233 -5.36 -3.68 13.84
CA ALA A 233 -3.95 -4.01 14.01
C ALA A 233 -2.98 -3.00 13.36
N ASN A 234 -1.75 -2.91 13.89
CA ASN A 234 -0.65 -2.18 13.26
C ASN A 234 0.22 -3.12 12.40
N LEU A 235 -0.20 -3.31 11.16
CA LEU A 235 0.51 -4.17 10.22
C LEU A 235 1.83 -3.52 9.82
N GLY A 236 2.88 -4.32 9.60
CA GLY A 236 4.23 -3.82 9.28
C GLY A 236 4.94 -3.09 10.43
N GLY A 237 4.36 -2.99 11.62
CA GLY A 237 5.00 -2.33 12.77
C GLY A 237 6.17 -3.15 13.34
N VAL A 238 7.26 -2.47 13.73
CA VAL A 238 8.39 -3.08 14.46
C VAL A 238 8.03 -3.42 15.91
N THR A 239 7.06 -2.69 16.48
CA THR A 239 6.51 -2.93 17.81
C THR A 239 5.02 -3.21 17.63
N PRO A 240 4.57 -4.47 17.77
CA PRO A 240 3.17 -4.80 17.62
C PRO A 240 2.35 -4.20 18.77
N LYS A 241 1.18 -3.67 18.45
CA LYS A 241 0.17 -3.12 19.38
C LYS A 241 -0.96 -4.13 19.65
N THR A 242 -1.00 -5.22 18.90
CA THR A 242 -1.94 -6.33 19.05
C THR A 242 -1.17 -7.62 19.34
N GLY A 243 -1.85 -8.76 19.46
CA GLY A 243 -1.22 -10.07 19.65
C GLY A 243 -0.38 -10.58 18.47
N LEU A 244 -0.09 -9.75 17.46
CA LEU A 244 0.77 -10.09 16.32
C LEU A 244 2.26 -10.01 16.69
N GLY A 245 3.10 -10.74 15.97
CA GLY A 245 4.55 -10.61 16.09
C GLY A 245 5.09 -9.28 15.51
N PRO A 246 6.31 -8.88 15.90
CA PRO A 246 6.98 -7.72 15.32
C PRO A 246 7.41 -7.97 13.88
N ASN A 247 7.47 -6.90 13.07
CA ASN A 247 8.11 -6.91 11.76
C ASN A 247 9.50 -6.28 11.88
N PRO A 248 10.58 -7.06 12.00
CA PRO A 248 11.91 -6.49 12.17
C PRO A 248 12.42 -5.75 10.93
N TRP A 249 11.83 -6.01 9.75
CA TRP A 249 12.30 -5.53 8.45
C TRP A 249 13.78 -5.84 8.19
N GLN A 250 14.22 -6.98 8.71
CA GLN A 250 15.56 -7.53 8.50
C GLN A 250 15.45 -8.78 7.65
N PHE A 251 16.19 -8.76 6.54
CA PHE A 251 16.07 -9.78 5.51
C PHE A 251 17.39 -10.52 5.33
N GLN A 252 17.34 -11.84 5.54
CA GLN A 252 18.43 -12.75 5.19
C GLN A 252 18.20 -13.21 3.75
N VAL A 253 18.65 -12.39 2.79
CA VAL A 253 18.45 -12.68 1.37
C VAL A 253 19.18 -13.98 0.99
N PRO A 254 18.50 -14.93 0.30
CA PRO A 254 19.09 -16.23 -0.02
C PRO A 254 20.08 -16.16 -1.21
N ASP A 255 19.94 -15.15 -2.06
CA ASP A 255 20.71 -14.98 -3.29
C ASP A 255 20.83 -13.47 -3.57
N PRO A 256 22.01 -12.96 -3.98
CA PRO A 256 22.21 -11.55 -4.35
C PRO A 256 21.19 -11.04 -5.37
N LYS A 257 20.59 -11.89 -6.19
CA LYS A 257 19.57 -11.46 -7.14
C LYS A 257 18.31 -10.85 -6.50
N TYR A 258 18.06 -11.14 -5.22
CA TYR A 258 16.96 -10.52 -4.48
C TYR A 258 17.32 -9.13 -3.93
N ASN A 259 18.61 -8.75 -3.91
CA ASN A 259 18.97 -7.37 -3.59
C ASN A 259 18.59 -6.46 -4.77
N TRP A 260 17.83 -5.42 -4.50
CA TRP A 260 17.63 -4.34 -5.46
C TRP A 260 18.67 -3.26 -5.24
N VAL A 261 19.50 -3.00 -6.24
CA VAL A 261 20.54 -1.98 -6.18
C VAL A 261 20.30 -0.87 -7.20
N VAL A 262 20.61 0.35 -6.77
CA VAL A 262 20.78 1.50 -7.67
C VAL A 262 22.26 1.57 -8.02
N ALA A 263 22.56 1.33 -9.29
CA ALA A 263 23.91 1.24 -9.79
C ALA A 263 24.12 2.20 -10.97
N ASN A 264 25.35 2.68 -11.11
CA ASN A 264 25.74 3.44 -12.30
C ASN A 264 25.76 2.53 -13.53
N LYS A 265 25.58 3.12 -14.72
CA LYS A 265 25.56 2.36 -15.99
C LYS A 265 26.82 1.52 -16.23
N ASP A 266 27.95 1.98 -15.71
CA ASP A 266 29.27 1.34 -15.84
C ASP A 266 29.70 0.58 -14.57
N ALA A 267 28.76 0.28 -13.66
CA ALA A 267 29.05 -0.51 -12.48
C ALA A 267 29.57 -1.92 -12.85
N PRO A 268 30.58 -2.45 -12.14
CA PRO A 268 31.08 -3.78 -12.41
C PRO A 268 30.02 -4.85 -12.09
N SER A 269 29.98 -5.89 -12.91
CA SER A 269 29.24 -7.11 -12.60
C SER A 269 29.79 -7.77 -11.34
N CYS A 270 28.93 -8.48 -10.61
CA CYS A 270 29.28 -9.16 -9.37
C CYS A 270 28.57 -10.51 -9.28
N GLY A 271 29.13 -11.42 -8.49
CA GLY A 271 28.45 -12.62 -7.99
C GLY A 271 28.19 -12.58 -6.49
N SER A 272 28.86 -11.70 -5.75
CA SER A 272 28.69 -11.51 -4.31
C SER A 272 29.12 -10.11 -3.85
N ASP A 273 28.78 -9.73 -2.61
CA ASP A 273 29.19 -8.44 -2.03
C ASP A 273 30.72 -8.27 -1.95
N ALA A 274 31.48 -9.37 -1.93
CA ALA A 274 32.94 -9.33 -1.93
C ALA A 274 33.53 -8.70 -3.21
N ASP A 275 32.78 -8.73 -4.32
CA ASP A 275 33.19 -8.12 -5.59
C ASP A 275 33.02 -6.60 -5.61
N CYS A 276 32.32 -6.04 -4.60
CA CYS A 276 31.73 -4.71 -4.67
C CYS A 276 32.42 -3.63 -3.83
N ASN A 277 33.63 -3.91 -3.31
CA ASN A 277 34.47 -2.94 -2.58
C ASN A 277 33.69 -2.12 -1.52
N GLY A 278 32.78 -2.77 -0.80
CA GLY A 278 31.95 -2.14 0.25
C GLY A 278 30.55 -1.68 -0.18
N SER A 279 30.21 -1.79 -1.47
CA SER A 279 28.82 -1.69 -1.95
C SER A 279 28.15 -3.08 -2.01
N THR A 280 26.88 -3.14 -2.38
CA THR A 280 26.10 -4.39 -2.41
C THR A 280 26.06 -4.95 -3.82
N CYS A 281 26.19 -6.27 -3.95
CA CYS A 281 25.89 -6.98 -5.17
C CYS A 281 24.38 -7.22 -5.27
N GLY A 282 23.77 -6.80 -6.37
CA GLY A 282 22.35 -7.04 -6.58
C GLY A 282 21.85 -6.77 -7.99
N LEU A 283 20.57 -7.05 -8.21
CA LEU A 283 19.90 -6.76 -9.47
C LEU A 283 19.53 -5.27 -9.55
N SER A 284 19.92 -4.70 -10.68
CA SER A 284 19.40 -3.43 -11.17
C SER A 284 18.64 -3.66 -12.47
N LEU A 285 17.60 -2.85 -12.69
CA LEU A 285 16.90 -2.81 -13.97
C LEU A 285 17.53 -1.72 -14.84
N ASP A 286 17.82 -2.04 -16.09
CA ASP A 286 18.42 -1.10 -17.03
C ASP A 286 17.50 0.12 -17.21
N GLN A 287 18.04 1.31 -16.92
CA GLN A 287 17.24 2.53 -16.90
C GLN A 287 16.73 2.96 -18.28
N ASP A 288 17.35 2.46 -19.35
CA ASP A 288 17.01 2.83 -20.73
C ASP A 288 15.85 1.99 -21.28
N ASP A 289 15.77 0.70 -20.93
CA ASP A 289 14.76 -0.23 -21.47
C ASP A 289 13.72 -0.73 -20.44
N GLN A 290 14.00 -0.62 -19.14
CA GLN A 290 13.11 -1.05 -18.05
C GLN A 290 12.70 -2.52 -18.10
N VAL A 291 13.49 -3.39 -18.75
CA VAL A 291 13.22 -4.83 -18.86
C VAL A 291 14.46 -5.70 -18.71
N THR A 292 15.65 -5.13 -18.93
CA THR A 292 16.92 -5.86 -18.83
C THR A 292 17.45 -5.79 -17.40
N PHE A 293 17.61 -6.95 -16.78
CA PHE A 293 18.24 -7.07 -15.46
C PHE A 293 19.75 -7.22 -15.58
N ARG A 294 20.49 -6.58 -14.66
CA ARG A 294 21.95 -6.71 -14.52
C ARG A 294 22.31 -6.96 -13.08
N LEU A 295 23.07 -8.03 -12.84
CA LEU A 295 23.68 -8.32 -11.54
C LEU A 295 25.00 -7.57 -11.43
N GLN A 296 25.03 -6.52 -10.61
CA GLN A 296 26.14 -5.57 -10.54
C GLN A 296 26.25 -4.91 -9.17
N CYS A 297 27.38 -4.27 -8.92
CA CYS A 297 27.63 -3.56 -7.68
C CYS A 297 26.87 -2.23 -7.64
N GLY A 298 26.21 -1.93 -6.53
CA GLY A 298 25.48 -0.68 -6.37
C GLY A 298 25.09 -0.37 -4.94
N GLN A 299 24.44 0.77 -4.76
CA GLN A 299 23.85 1.12 -3.48
C GLN A 299 22.60 0.27 -3.30
N LEU A 300 22.50 -0.47 -2.18
CA LEU A 300 21.26 -1.15 -1.84
C LEU A 300 20.12 -0.13 -1.75
N ALA A 301 19.01 -0.45 -2.41
CA ALA A 301 17.81 0.38 -2.50
C ALA A 301 16.56 -0.36 -2.03
N GLY A 302 16.68 -1.66 -1.75
CA GLY A 302 15.59 -2.49 -1.25
C GLY A 302 15.74 -3.93 -1.71
N TYR A 303 14.62 -4.62 -1.89
CA TYR A 303 14.62 -6.04 -2.24
C TYR A 303 13.60 -6.36 -3.32
N TRP A 304 14.01 -7.15 -4.30
CA TRP A 304 13.12 -7.77 -5.26
C TRP A 304 12.38 -8.94 -4.62
N THR A 305 11.14 -9.19 -5.05
CA THR A 305 10.55 -10.52 -5.01
C THR A 305 10.71 -11.20 -6.37
N GLN A 306 10.58 -12.52 -6.42
CA GLN A 306 10.51 -13.20 -7.72
C GLN A 306 9.30 -12.70 -8.52
N ASN A 307 8.19 -12.39 -7.85
CA ASN A 307 7.00 -11.86 -8.52
C ASN A 307 7.30 -10.51 -9.18
N ALA A 308 8.00 -9.62 -8.48
CA ALA A 308 8.46 -8.34 -9.02
C ALA A 308 9.36 -8.51 -10.24
N ILE A 309 10.33 -9.43 -10.18
CA ILE A 309 11.25 -9.72 -11.29
C ILE A 309 10.48 -10.27 -12.50
N CYS A 310 9.62 -11.26 -12.28
CA CYS A 310 8.84 -11.89 -13.35
C CYS A 310 7.76 -10.96 -13.92
N ALA A 311 7.20 -10.06 -13.12
CA ALA A 311 6.26 -9.04 -13.59
C ALA A 311 6.94 -7.97 -14.44
N ALA A 312 8.18 -7.59 -14.12
CA ALA A 312 8.95 -6.65 -14.92
C ALA A 312 9.39 -7.26 -16.25
N ASN A 313 9.84 -8.52 -16.24
CA ASN A 313 10.19 -9.26 -17.46
C ASN A 313 9.96 -10.76 -17.29
N PRO A 314 8.84 -11.32 -17.81
CA PRO A 314 8.54 -12.74 -17.67
C PRO A 314 9.48 -13.64 -18.49
N ASN A 315 10.25 -13.09 -19.43
CA ASN A 315 11.21 -13.81 -20.27
C ASN A 315 12.66 -13.62 -19.80
N THR A 316 12.88 -13.15 -18.57
CA THR A 316 14.23 -12.95 -18.06
C THR A 316 14.94 -14.27 -17.77
N ASP A 317 16.27 -14.27 -17.90
CA ASP A 317 17.13 -15.42 -17.56
C ASP A 317 17.63 -15.39 -16.10
N VAL A 318 17.38 -14.30 -15.35
CA VAL A 318 17.85 -14.19 -13.95
C VAL A 318 17.01 -15.03 -12.99
N MET A 319 15.81 -15.43 -13.43
CA MET A 319 14.86 -16.26 -12.67
C MET A 319 14.03 -17.13 -13.62
N PRO A 320 13.54 -18.30 -13.17
CA PRO A 320 12.79 -19.25 -13.99
C PRO A 320 11.34 -18.80 -14.25
N CYS A 321 11.11 -17.55 -14.62
CA CYS A 321 9.77 -16.95 -14.72
C CYS A 321 8.86 -17.66 -15.74
N HIS A 322 9.44 -18.21 -16.81
CA HIS A 322 8.74 -18.89 -17.89
C HIS A 322 8.77 -20.43 -17.77
N ASP A 323 9.33 -20.98 -16.68
CA ASP A 323 9.36 -22.43 -16.47
C ASP A 323 7.93 -22.94 -16.35
N THR A 324 7.55 -23.85 -17.25
CA THR A 324 6.19 -24.40 -17.32
C THR A 324 6.09 -25.72 -16.56
N PHE A 325 4.90 -25.99 -16.01
CA PHE A 325 4.60 -27.24 -15.31
C PHE A 325 3.09 -27.54 -15.32
N GLN A 326 2.75 -28.80 -15.03
CA GLN A 326 1.37 -29.27 -14.92
C GLN A 326 0.88 -29.14 -13.48
N ASN A 327 -0.10 -28.28 -13.23
CA ASN A 327 -0.80 -28.16 -11.95
C ASN A 327 -2.17 -28.86 -12.05
N GLY A 328 -2.17 -30.19 -12.00
CA GLY A 328 -3.37 -30.99 -12.28
C GLY A 328 -3.81 -30.82 -13.73
N GLN A 329 -4.99 -30.23 -13.96
CA GLN A 329 -5.51 -29.94 -15.30
C GLN A 329 -5.00 -28.62 -15.89
N PHE A 330 -4.28 -27.82 -15.10
CA PHE A 330 -3.85 -26.49 -15.49
C PHE A 330 -2.40 -26.48 -16.00
N ASN A 331 -2.17 -25.76 -17.09
CA ASN A 331 -0.84 -25.47 -17.61
C ASN A 331 -0.34 -24.15 -17.01
N ALA A 332 0.56 -24.23 -16.03
CA ALA A 332 1.09 -23.09 -15.32
C ALA A 332 2.51 -22.75 -15.79
N ASP A 333 2.89 -21.50 -15.60
CA ASP A 333 4.29 -21.06 -15.53
C ASP A 333 4.53 -20.36 -14.18
N ILE A 334 5.79 -20.22 -13.79
CA ILE A 334 6.15 -19.62 -12.49
C ILE A 334 5.56 -18.22 -12.35
N TYR A 335 5.62 -17.38 -13.38
CA TYR A 335 5.09 -16.02 -13.33
C TYR A 335 3.59 -15.98 -12.97
N ARG A 336 2.74 -16.69 -13.73
CA ARG A 336 1.30 -16.73 -13.46
C ARG A 336 0.98 -17.42 -12.14
N PHE A 337 1.77 -18.42 -11.77
CA PHE A 337 1.58 -19.16 -10.52
C PHE A 337 1.93 -18.31 -9.28
N GLN A 338 2.93 -17.43 -9.37
CA GLN A 338 3.23 -16.45 -8.32
C GLN A 338 2.16 -15.37 -8.18
N GLY A 339 1.62 -14.91 -9.31
CA GLY A 339 0.51 -13.97 -9.30
C GLY A 339 -0.83 -14.60 -8.92
N CYS A 340 -0.91 -15.92 -8.79
CA CYS A 340 -2.18 -16.66 -8.69
C CYS A 340 -3.20 -16.25 -9.77
N THR A 341 -2.71 -15.97 -10.97
CA THR A 341 -3.51 -15.33 -12.04
C THR A 341 -3.76 -16.25 -13.23
N GLY A 342 -4.88 -16.00 -13.90
CA GLY A 342 -5.33 -16.80 -15.04
C GLY A 342 -5.81 -18.20 -14.64
N ASP A 343 -6.07 -19.02 -15.64
CA ASP A 343 -6.57 -20.40 -15.46
C ASP A 343 -5.42 -21.37 -15.11
N VAL A 344 -4.55 -20.99 -14.16
CA VAL A 344 -3.39 -21.79 -13.72
C VAL A 344 -3.59 -22.45 -12.34
N VAL A 345 -4.62 -22.02 -11.61
CA VAL A 345 -4.96 -22.42 -10.23
C VAL A 345 -6.48 -22.46 -10.05
N SER A 346 -6.95 -23.22 -9.06
CA SER A 346 -8.39 -23.32 -8.73
C SER A 346 -8.91 -22.25 -7.75
N GLY A 347 -8.10 -21.24 -7.41
CA GLY A 347 -8.39 -20.24 -6.36
C GLY A 347 -7.48 -20.39 -5.14
N SER A 348 -7.73 -19.66 -4.05
CA SER A 348 -6.91 -19.70 -2.83
C SER A 348 -7.00 -21.04 -2.09
N CYS A 349 -5.87 -21.54 -1.57
CA CYS A 349 -5.85 -22.75 -0.73
C CYS A 349 -6.42 -22.54 0.69
N TYR A 350 -6.71 -21.29 1.09
CA TYR A 350 -7.47 -20.99 2.30
C TYR A 350 -8.98 -21.05 2.09
N SER A 351 -9.47 -21.21 0.86
CA SER A 351 -10.91 -21.23 0.60
C SER A 351 -11.54 -22.54 1.04
N GLN A 352 -12.74 -22.48 1.62
CA GLN A 352 -13.48 -23.69 1.99
C GLN A 352 -13.71 -24.55 0.74
N GLY A 353 -13.35 -25.83 0.82
CA GLY A 353 -13.44 -26.76 -0.32
C GLY A 353 -12.31 -26.59 -1.35
N ALA A 354 -11.22 -25.91 -1.00
CA ALA A 354 -10.02 -25.88 -1.81
C ALA A 354 -9.51 -27.30 -2.12
N VAL A 355 -8.91 -27.46 -3.30
CA VAL A 355 -8.33 -28.72 -3.80
C VAL A 355 -6.84 -28.53 -4.06
N GLY A 356 -6.11 -29.61 -4.30
CA GLY A 356 -4.63 -29.60 -4.44
C GLY A 356 -4.05 -28.76 -5.58
N GLN A 357 -4.88 -28.14 -6.44
CA GLN A 357 -4.47 -27.23 -7.51
C GLN A 357 -4.67 -25.74 -7.17
N CYS A 358 -5.00 -25.42 -5.92
CA CYS A 358 -5.16 -24.06 -5.43
C CYS A 358 -3.85 -23.26 -5.47
N CYS A 359 -3.93 -21.94 -5.35
CA CYS A 359 -2.79 -21.05 -5.33
C CYS A 359 -2.30 -20.82 -3.91
N GLY A 360 -1.39 -21.69 -3.48
CA GLY A 360 -0.59 -21.53 -2.27
C GLY A 360 -1.33 -21.45 -0.95
N CYS A 361 -0.73 -22.07 0.04
CA CYS A 361 -1.01 -21.78 1.44
C CYS A 361 0.20 -22.22 2.26
N ALA A 362 0.48 -21.45 3.31
CA ALA A 362 1.50 -21.77 4.28
C ALA A 362 0.95 -21.44 5.67
N ASP A 363 0.91 -22.43 6.55
CA ASP A 363 0.63 -22.22 7.96
C ASP A 363 1.86 -21.59 8.63
N TRP A 364 2.05 -20.28 8.49
CA TRP A 364 3.25 -19.59 8.96
C TRP A 364 3.48 -19.69 10.47
N GLN A 365 2.44 -19.94 11.25
CA GLN A 365 2.54 -20.27 12.68
C GLN A 365 3.32 -21.56 12.94
N ASP A 366 3.30 -22.52 12.00
CA ASP A 366 4.11 -23.74 12.11
C ASP A 366 5.56 -23.48 11.66
N VAL A 367 5.76 -22.55 10.73
CA VAL A 367 7.08 -22.21 10.17
C VAL A 367 7.88 -21.31 11.11
N PHE A 368 7.23 -20.31 11.73
CA PHE A 368 7.88 -19.28 12.55
C PHE A 368 7.48 -19.32 14.03
N GLY A 369 6.45 -20.08 14.39
CA GLY A 369 5.94 -20.19 15.76
C GLY A 369 4.82 -19.20 16.08
N GLU A 370 4.01 -19.57 17.08
CA GLU A 370 2.79 -18.84 17.47
C GLU A 370 3.04 -17.44 18.05
N ALA A 371 4.26 -17.18 18.53
CA ALA A 371 4.67 -15.86 19.00
C ALA A 371 4.83 -14.83 17.87
N THR A 372 5.00 -15.31 16.64
CA THR A 372 5.17 -14.47 15.45
C THR A 372 3.88 -14.38 14.65
N VAL A 373 3.23 -15.52 14.42
CA VAL A 373 1.93 -15.62 13.75
C VAL A 373 0.97 -16.33 14.70
N PRO A 374 -0.08 -15.65 15.23
CA PRO A 374 -0.93 -16.22 16.27
C PRO A 374 -1.56 -17.56 15.87
N ALA A 375 -1.79 -18.44 16.84
CA ALA A 375 -2.46 -19.73 16.62
C ALA A 375 -3.88 -19.60 16.04
N LEU A 376 -4.55 -18.45 16.26
CA LEU A 376 -5.88 -18.14 15.74
C LEU A 376 -5.88 -17.87 14.22
N THR A 377 -4.71 -17.71 13.60
CA THR A 377 -4.58 -17.49 12.15
C THR A 377 -5.23 -18.63 11.40
N LYS A 378 -6.07 -18.29 10.42
CA LYS A 378 -6.74 -19.28 9.58
C LYS A 378 -5.70 -20.18 8.91
N ARG A 379 -5.90 -21.48 9.06
CA ARG A 379 -5.04 -22.52 8.48
C ARG A 379 -5.42 -22.85 7.04
N CYS A 380 -4.51 -23.53 6.36
CA CYS A 380 -4.77 -24.12 5.05
C CYS A 380 -5.98 -25.06 5.07
N GLU A 381 -6.89 -24.87 4.12
CA GLU A 381 -7.97 -25.84 3.84
C GLU A 381 -7.47 -26.96 2.91
N SER A 382 -6.48 -26.64 2.06
CA SER A 382 -5.75 -27.56 1.20
C SER A 382 -4.31 -27.07 1.02
N THR A 383 -3.43 -27.91 0.48
CA THR A 383 -2.08 -27.52 0.08
C THR A 383 -1.86 -27.86 -1.39
N ASN A 384 -1.00 -27.08 -2.06
CA ASN A 384 -0.54 -27.38 -3.41
C ASN A 384 0.94 -27.74 -3.36
N PRO A 385 1.34 -29.01 -3.58
CA PRO A 385 2.72 -29.44 -3.43
C PRO A 385 3.67 -28.73 -4.42
N LEU A 386 3.20 -28.37 -5.61
CA LEU A 386 4.02 -27.62 -6.58
C LEU A 386 4.26 -26.19 -6.12
N TRP A 387 3.27 -25.57 -5.46
CA TRP A 387 3.44 -24.25 -4.87
C TRP A 387 4.43 -24.29 -3.69
N THR A 388 4.28 -25.29 -2.81
CA THR A 388 5.20 -25.51 -1.69
C THR A 388 6.63 -25.76 -2.16
N GLU A 389 6.81 -26.51 -3.26
CA GLU A 389 8.14 -26.78 -3.82
C GLU A 389 8.74 -25.55 -4.52
N LYS A 390 7.97 -24.85 -5.34
CA LYS A 390 8.51 -23.88 -6.31
C LYS A 390 8.38 -22.42 -5.87
N ILE A 391 7.37 -22.08 -5.07
CA ILE A 391 7.05 -20.70 -4.72
C ILE A 391 7.38 -20.40 -3.27
N GLN A 392 6.92 -21.22 -2.32
CA GLN A 392 7.08 -20.97 -0.88
C GLN A 392 8.52 -20.62 -0.45
N PRO A 393 9.57 -21.34 -0.89
CA PRO A 393 10.95 -21.07 -0.45
C PRO A 393 11.45 -19.69 -0.87
N THR A 394 10.85 -19.11 -1.92
CA THR A 394 11.21 -17.78 -2.44
C THR A 394 10.59 -16.64 -1.62
N LEU A 395 9.65 -16.97 -0.74
CA LEU A 395 8.87 -16.06 0.10
C LEU A 395 9.25 -16.14 1.58
N GLU A 396 9.75 -17.29 2.05
CA GLU A 396 10.04 -17.54 3.47
C GLU A 396 10.94 -16.48 4.12
N TRP A 397 12.03 -16.08 3.44
CA TRP A 397 12.95 -15.08 3.95
C TRP A 397 12.30 -13.68 4.05
N LEU A 398 11.36 -13.38 3.14
CA LEU A 398 10.60 -12.14 3.11
C LEU A 398 9.58 -12.13 4.24
N LYS A 399 8.82 -13.21 4.40
CA LYS A 399 7.81 -13.37 5.45
C LYS A 399 8.46 -13.35 6.83
N LYS A 400 9.62 -13.97 7.01
CA LYS A 400 10.38 -13.90 8.27
C LYS A 400 10.77 -12.46 8.65
N GLY A 401 11.09 -11.63 7.67
CA GLY A 401 11.43 -10.22 7.91
C GLY A 401 10.22 -9.32 8.16
N ALA A 402 9.04 -9.71 7.68
CA ALA A 402 7.77 -8.98 7.88
C ALA A 402 6.58 -9.97 8.00
N PRO A 403 6.39 -10.60 9.18
CA PRO A 403 5.45 -11.72 9.31
C PRO A 403 3.97 -11.40 9.15
N ASN A 404 3.54 -10.16 9.38
CA ASN A 404 2.13 -9.76 9.22
C ASN A 404 1.90 -8.89 7.96
N VAL A 405 2.74 -9.12 6.94
CA VAL A 405 2.72 -8.42 5.65
C VAL A 405 2.55 -9.46 4.53
N TYR A 406 1.77 -9.12 3.49
CA TYR A 406 1.57 -10.00 2.34
C TYR A 406 2.88 -10.20 1.58
N THR A 407 3.20 -11.45 1.27
CA THR A 407 4.36 -11.80 0.44
C THR A 407 3.98 -12.39 -0.91
N TYR A 408 2.74 -12.88 -1.05
CA TYR A 408 2.14 -13.35 -2.30
C TYR A 408 0.61 -13.14 -2.31
N PRO A 409 -0.06 -13.24 -3.47
CA PRO A 409 -1.52 -13.19 -3.52
C PRO A 409 -2.12 -14.38 -2.77
N TYR A 410 -3.11 -14.12 -1.92
CA TYR A 410 -3.67 -15.14 -1.02
C TYR A 410 -2.68 -15.66 0.02
N ASP A 411 -1.74 -14.84 0.48
CA ASP A 411 -1.07 -15.08 1.75
C ASP A 411 -2.08 -15.27 2.89
N ASP A 412 -1.60 -15.76 4.02
CA ASP A 412 -2.45 -16.01 5.17
C ASP A 412 -3.18 -14.75 5.65
N VAL A 413 -4.26 -14.99 6.41
CA VAL A 413 -5.06 -13.90 6.98
C VAL A 413 -4.28 -13.04 7.98
N SER A 414 -3.07 -13.44 8.39
CA SER A 414 -2.24 -12.63 9.27
C SER A 414 -1.79 -11.31 8.65
N SER A 415 -1.96 -11.17 7.35
CA SER A 415 -1.59 -9.99 6.57
C SER A 415 -2.74 -9.03 6.28
N THR A 416 -3.98 -9.33 6.71
CA THR A 416 -5.14 -8.42 6.57
C THR A 416 -5.71 -8.07 7.93
N SER A 417 -6.06 -6.80 8.08
CA SER A 417 -6.72 -6.29 9.27
C SER A 417 -8.05 -5.62 8.88
N THR A 418 -8.96 -5.58 9.84
CA THR A 418 -10.23 -4.85 9.72
C THR A 418 -10.36 -3.85 10.84
N CYS A 419 -10.99 -2.70 10.58
CA CYS A 419 -11.20 -1.71 11.63
C CYS A 419 -12.45 -0.88 11.34
N ASP A 420 -13.08 -0.38 12.40
CA ASP A 420 -14.07 0.68 12.32
C ASP A 420 -13.89 1.69 13.45
N ASN A 421 -14.39 2.90 13.20
CA ASN A 421 -14.69 3.87 14.24
C ASN A 421 -16.02 4.52 13.88
N MET A 422 -17.10 3.91 14.38
CA MET A 422 -18.45 4.25 13.97
C MET A 422 -18.96 5.51 14.68
N ASN A 423 -19.34 6.53 13.92
CA ASN A 423 -20.12 7.67 14.37
C ASN A 423 -21.53 7.64 13.74
N GLY A 424 -22.51 7.19 14.52
CA GLY A 424 -23.81 6.83 14.00
C GLY A 424 -23.70 5.62 13.06
N GLU A 425 -24.11 5.77 11.80
CA GLU A 425 -24.00 4.71 10.80
C GLU A 425 -22.73 4.80 9.94
N TRP A 426 -21.88 5.81 10.15
CA TRP A 426 -20.72 6.08 9.30
C TRP A 426 -19.44 5.66 9.98
N ASN A 427 -18.55 5.04 9.20
CA ASN A 427 -17.19 4.78 9.65
C ASN A 427 -16.33 6.03 9.40
N THR A 428 -15.74 6.57 10.47
CA THR A 428 -14.90 7.78 10.46
C THR A 428 -13.44 7.46 10.76
N GLN A 429 -12.98 6.24 10.52
CA GLN A 429 -11.63 5.80 10.84
C GLN A 429 -10.55 6.53 10.00
N ASN A 430 -9.56 7.10 10.66
CA ASN A 430 -8.35 7.63 10.01
C ASN A 430 -7.19 6.66 10.19
N TYR A 431 -6.12 6.84 9.42
CA TYR A 431 -4.95 5.97 9.51
C TYR A 431 -3.65 6.74 9.50
N ILE A 432 -2.65 6.11 10.09
CA ILE A 432 -1.26 6.54 10.08
C ILE A 432 -0.45 5.47 9.34
N VAL A 433 0.36 5.92 8.40
CA VAL A 433 1.40 5.13 7.75
C VAL A 433 2.75 5.65 8.23
N GLU A 434 3.53 4.82 8.92
CA GLU A 434 4.91 5.17 9.26
C GLU A 434 5.86 4.57 8.22
N LEU A 435 6.60 5.45 7.53
CA LEU A 435 7.64 5.11 6.57
C LEU A 435 8.94 4.85 7.33
N CYS A 436 9.57 3.70 7.09
CA CYS A 436 10.68 3.17 7.89
C CYS A 436 10.33 3.09 9.39
N PRO A 437 9.35 2.26 9.79
CA PRO A 437 8.87 2.22 11.17
C PRO A 437 9.99 1.93 12.16
N GLY A 438 10.09 2.72 13.23
CA GLY A 438 11.23 2.64 14.16
C GLY A 438 12.60 2.98 13.55
N GLY A 439 12.63 3.68 12.41
CA GLY A 439 13.85 4.07 11.70
C GLY A 439 14.53 2.94 10.93
N VAL A 440 13.89 1.77 10.79
CA VAL A 440 14.47 0.62 10.09
C VAL A 440 14.32 0.76 8.58
N TYR A 441 15.40 0.53 7.86
CA TYR A 441 15.42 0.43 6.40
C TYR A 441 16.49 -0.57 5.94
N TRP A 442 16.50 -0.89 4.65
CA TRP A 442 17.37 -1.93 4.08
C TRP A 442 18.85 -1.71 4.43
N GLY A 443 19.54 -2.79 4.78
CA GLY A 443 20.97 -2.77 5.10
C GLY A 443 21.33 -2.12 6.44
N THR A 444 20.36 -1.67 7.24
CA THR A 444 20.64 -1.26 8.62
C THR A 444 20.28 -2.36 9.62
N THR A 445 21.23 -2.71 10.48
CA THR A 445 20.88 -3.21 11.80
C THR A 445 20.22 -2.07 12.57
N PRO A 446 19.06 -2.29 13.22
CA PRO A 446 18.44 -1.29 14.07
C PRO A 446 19.50 -0.73 15.02
N SER A 447 19.67 0.59 15.03
CA SER A 447 20.35 1.21 16.17
C SER A 447 19.57 0.78 17.40
N PRO A 448 20.23 0.32 18.49
CA PRO A 448 19.55 0.09 19.75
C PRO A 448 18.67 1.30 20.03
N ALA A 449 17.39 1.08 20.31
CA ALA A 449 16.49 2.14 20.70
C ALA A 449 17.23 3.01 21.73
N PRO A 450 17.22 4.36 21.61
CA PRO A 450 17.83 5.21 22.61
C PRO A 450 17.36 4.70 23.96
N ALA A 451 18.31 4.35 24.85
CA ALA A 451 17.95 3.91 26.18
C ALA A 451 16.94 4.92 26.73
N PRO A 452 15.82 4.48 27.35
CA PRO A 452 14.86 5.39 27.94
C PRO A 452 15.64 6.45 28.68
N ALA A 453 15.44 7.73 28.32
CA ALA A 453 16.15 8.80 28.98
C ALA A 453 16.01 8.56 30.47
N ASP A 454 17.15 8.40 31.17
CA ASP A 454 17.15 8.17 32.61
C ASP A 454 16.16 9.17 33.21
N PRO A 455 15.20 8.71 34.04
CA PRO A 455 14.21 9.59 34.62
C PRO A 455 14.97 10.77 35.20
N THR A 456 14.67 11.96 34.68
CA THR A 456 15.30 13.19 35.17
C THR A 456 15.19 13.13 36.69
N PRO A 457 16.31 13.15 37.44
CA PRO A 457 16.27 12.94 38.88
C PRO A 457 15.25 13.90 39.45
N GLU A 458 14.27 13.32 40.15
CA GLU A 458 13.24 14.07 40.84
C GLU A 458 13.94 15.18 41.64
N PRO A 459 13.59 16.46 41.43
CA PRO A 459 14.28 17.55 42.10
C PRO A 459 14.25 17.28 43.60
N ALA A 460 15.44 17.20 44.20
CA ALA A 460 15.58 16.97 45.62
C ALA A 460 14.70 17.98 46.37
N PRO A 461 13.97 17.55 47.43
CA PRO A 461 13.11 18.45 48.18
C PRO A 461 13.95 19.64 48.67
N SER A 462 13.67 20.82 48.13
CA SER A 462 14.34 22.06 48.50
C SER A 462 14.04 22.35 49.97
N SER A 463 15.03 22.16 50.83
CA SER A 463 15.00 22.69 52.18
C SER A 463 15.21 24.21 52.13
N ASP A 464 14.28 24.90 52.78
CA ASP A 464 14.26 26.32 53.15
C ASP A 464 13.76 27.36 52.11
N PRO A 465 12.82 28.24 52.52
CA PRO A 465 12.39 29.37 51.71
C PRO A 465 13.49 30.43 51.68
N VAL A 466 14.02 30.71 50.48
CA VAL A 466 14.87 31.88 50.22
C VAL A 466 14.00 33.15 50.34
N PRO A 467 14.43 34.18 51.08
CA PRO A 467 13.70 35.44 51.19
C PRO A 467 13.53 36.12 49.83
N GLU A 468 12.31 36.58 49.58
CA GLU A 468 11.88 37.33 48.41
C GLU A 468 12.76 38.59 48.21
N PRO A 469 13.44 38.76 47.06
CA PRO A 469 14.19 39.98 46.77
C PRO A 469 13.25 41.15 46.47
N ALA A 470 13.61 42.32 46.97
CA ALA A 470 12.89 43.58 46.80
C ALA A 470 12.66 43.95 45.31
N PRO A 471 11.53 44.60 44.98
CA PRO A 471 11.16 44.92 43.61
C PRO A 471 12.16 45.91 42.99
N THR A 472 12.80 45.49 41.90
CA THR A 472 13.57 46.35 41.01
C THR A 472 12.64 47.05 40.01
N SER A 473 12.98 48.30 39.71
CA SER A 473 12.24 49.23 38.86
C SER A 473 12.06 48.76 37.42
N ASP A 474 10.88 49.03 36.87
CA ASP A 474 10.44 48.78 35.49
C ASP A 474 11.47 49.17 34.41
N PRO A 475 11.70 48.30 33.41
CA PRO A 475 12.41 48.67 32.18
C PRO A 475 11.57 49.59 31.30
N ALA A 476 12.22 50.60 30.72
CA ALA A 476 11.66 51.51 29.72
C ALA A 476 11.10 50.77 28.49
N PRO A 477 10.04 51.30 27.86
CA PRO A 477 9.42 50.68 26.69
C PRO A 477 10.35 50.65 25.46
N PRO A 478 10.24 49.62 24.62
CA PRO A 478 11.06 49.46 23.42
C PRO A 478 10.74 50.54 22.38
N VAL A 479 11.78 51.04 21.73
CA VAL A 479 11.72 51.99 20.61
C VAL A 479 11.32 51.23 19.34
N ASP A 480 10.34 51.77 18.61
CA ASP A 480 9.84 51.28 17.33
C ASP A 480 10.96 51.05 16.29
N PRO A 481 10.98 49.92 15.57
CA PRO A 481 11.85 49.73 14.44
C PRO A 481 11.39 50.55 13.23
N ALA A 482 12.36 51.21 12.58
CA ALA A 482 12.19 52.01 11.38
C ALA A 482 11.64 51.18 10.18
N PRO A 483 10.89 51.80 9.26
CA PRO A 483 10.26 51.12 8.13
C PRO A 483 11.29 50.61 7.11
N VAL A 484 11.14 49.35 6.73
CA VAL A 484 11.91 48.69 5.65
C VAL A 484 11.42 49.20 4.29
N PRO A 485 12.31 49.61 3.37
CA PRO A 485 11.92 50.08 2.04
C PRO A 485 11.42 48.93 1.14
N SER A 486 10.35 49.22 0.39
CA SER A 486 9.74 48.33 -0.60
C SER A 486 10.69 48.04 -1.78
N PRO A 487 10.74 46.79 -2.30
CA PRO A 487 11.49 46.49 -3.51
C PRO A 487 10.71 46.90 -4.77
N SER A 488 11.41 47.62 -5.67
CA SER A 488 10.94 48.00 -7.01
C SER A 488 10.86 46.80 -7.98
N PRO A 489 9.98 46.85 -8.99
CA PRO A 489 9.76 45.78 -9.96
C PRO A 489 10.61 45.96 -11.23
N ASN A 490 11.34 44.92 -11.66
CA ASN A 490 11.85 44.65 -13.04
C ASN A 490 13.02 43.64 -12.94
N GLN A 491 13.21 42.59 -13.74
CA GLN A 491 12.76 42.20 -15.09
C GLN A 491 12.81 40.65 -15.19
N CYS A 492 11.76 40.00 -15.68
CA CYS A 492 11.83 38.62 -16.15
C CYS A 492 12.23 38.61 -17.63
N SER A 493 13.41 38.04 -17.93
CA SER A 493 13.83 37.73 -19.29
C SER A 493 13.24 36.39 -19.74
N ASN A 494 12.50 36.42 -20.86
CA ASN A 494 11.85 35.25 -21.47
C ASN A 494 12.88 34.26 -22.09
N PRO A 495 12.93 32.97 -21.69
CA PRO A 495 13.63 31.95 -22.45
C PRO A 495 12.76 31.47 -23.63
N SER A 496 13.02 32.10 -24.77
CA SER A 496 12.86 31.69 -26.17
C SER A 496 11.94 30.50 -26.54
N LYS A 497 11.04 30.80 -27.50
CA LYS A 497 10.29 29.85 -28.37
C LYS A 497 11.16 28.80 -29.09
N ARG A 498 12.50 28.87 -28.98
CA ARG A 498 13.47 27.95 -29.60
C ARG A 498 13.57 26.63 -28.84
N SER A 499 13.43 26.65 -27.52
CA SER A 499 13.46 25.46 -26.65
C SER A 499 12.25 24.56 -26.89
N ALA A 500 11.06 25.16 -26.99
CA ALA A 500 9.82 24.44 -27.28
C ALA A 500 9.79 23.82 -28.69
N ARG A 501 10.39 24.47 -29.69
CA ARG A 501 10.52 23.89 -31.06
C ARG A 501 11.49 22.70 -31.10
N LYS A 502 12.56 22.72 -30.29
CA LYS A 502 13.51 21.59 -30.20
C LYS A 502 12.87 20.38 -29.54
N ALA A 503 12.10 20.59 -28.46
CA ALA A 503 11.34 19.53 -27.80
C ALA A 503 10.29 18.89 -28.72
N LYS A 504 9.51 19.69 -29.46
CA LYS A 504 8.51 19.17 -30.42
C LYS A 504 9.13 18.35 -31.56
N ARG A 505 10.31 18.73 -32.06
CA ARG A 505 11.04 17.94 -33.09
C ARG A 505 11.56 16.61 -32.53
N ALA A 506 12.03 16.57 -31.27
CA ALA A 506 12.50 15.35 -30.65
C ALA A 506 11.37 14.31 -30.48
N VAL A 507 10.18 14.75 -30.05
CA VAL A 507 9.00 13.89 -29.91
C VAL A 507 8.54 13.35 -31.27
N ALA A 508 8.50 14.18 -32.31
CA ALA A 508 8.11 13.76 -33.66
C ALA A 508 9.09 12.73 -34.26
N ASN A 509 10.40 12.90 -34.03
CA ASN A 509 11.41 11.93 -34.49
C ASN A 509 11.33 10.60 -33.73
N LYS A 510 10.98 10.62 -32.44
CA LYS A 510 10.79 9.40 -31.64
C LYS A 510 9.57 8.60 -32.13
N LYS A 511 8.46 9.29 -32.44
CA LYS A 511 7.26 8.67 -33.03
C LYS A 511 7.55 7.99 -34.37
N LYS A 512 8.26 8.68 -35.29
CA LYS A 512 8.66 8.10 -36.59
C LYS A 512 9.56 6.87 -36.47
N ARG A 513 10.46 6.83 -35.48
CA ARG A 513 11.30 5.64 -35.22
C ARG A 513 10.50 4.46 -34.71
N ALA A 514 9.53 4.70 -33.81
CA ALA A 514 8.64 3.65 -33.31
C ALA A 514 7.76 3.06 -34.43
N GLU A 515 7.20 3.91 -35.30
CA GLU A 515 6.42 3.47 -36.46
C GLU A 515 7.26 2.65 -37.46
N ALA A 516 8.51 3.07 -37.72
CA ALA A 516 9.44 2.32 -38.58
C ALA A 516 9.83 0.95 -37.99
N LEU A 517 10.01 0.88 -36.66
CA LEU A 517 10.34 -0.37 -35.97
C LEU A 517 9.16 -1.35 -36.00
N ALA A 518 7.94 -0.86 -35.76
CA ALA A 518 6.72 -1.65 -35.86
C ALA A 518 6.50 -2.19 -37.28
N HIS A 519 6.77 -1.38 -38.31
CA HIS A 519 6.69 -1.83 -39.70
C HIS A 519 7.72 -2.92 -40.02
N HIS A 520 8.96 -2.79 -39.52
CA HIS A 520 9.99 -3.80 -39.71
C HIS A 520 9.69 -5.11 -38.95
N GLN A 521 9.02 -5.05 -37.79
CA GLN A 521 8.57 -6.25 -37.07
C GLN A 521 7.41 -6.94 -37.78
N ALA A 522 6.44 -6.19 -38.29
CA ALA A 522 5.34 -6.73 -39.09
C ALA A 522 5.85 -7.43 -40.36
N GLN A 523 6.86 -6.88 -41.03
CA GLN A 523 7.47 -7.51 -42.20
C GLN A 523 8.24 -8.81 -41.88
N ARG A 524 8.78 -8.95 -40.65
CA ARG A 524 9.44 -10.20 -40.23
C ARG A 524 8.44 -11.33 -39.95
N HIS A 525 7.23 -11.03 -39.49
CA HIS A 525 6.21 -12.06 -39.27
C HIS A 525 5.55 -12.59 -40.55
N VAL A 526 5.51 -11.80 -41.62
CA VAL A 526 5.00 -12.26 -42.92
C VAL A 526 5.99 -13.24 -43.61
N GLY A 527 7.28 -13.17 -43.28
CA GLY A 527 8.32 -14.05 -43.84
C GLY A 527 8.46 -15.43 -43.17
N GLN A 528 7.73 -15.72 -42.09
CA GLN A 528 7.79 -16.99 -41.36
C GLN A 528 6.60 -17.93 -41.65
N HIS A 529 5.73 -17.56 -42.60
CA HIS A 529 4.60 -18.38 -43.05
C HIS A 529 4.61 -18.63 -44.57
N ILE A 530 5.80 -18.77 -45.17
CA ILE A 530 5.99 -19.35 -46.50
C ILE A 530 6.91 -20.56 -46.38
#